data_AF-A0A2K5M1J2-F1
#
_entry.id   AF-A0A2K5M1J2-F1
#
_cell.length_a   1.000
_cell.length_b   1.000
_cell.length_c   1.000
_cell.angle_alpha   90.00
_cell.angle_beta   90.00
_cell.angle_gamma   90.00
#
_symmetry.space_group_name_H-M   'P 1'
#
loop_
_entity.id
_entity.type
_entity.pdbx_description
1 polymer ?
#
loop_
_entity_poly.entity_id
_entity_poly.type
_entity_poly.pdbx_seq_one_letter_code
_entity_poly.pdbx_strand_id
1 'polypeptide(L)'
;MASTSRDVIAGRGIHSKVKSAKLLEVLNAMEEEESNSNREEIFIAPPDNAAGEFTDEDSGDEDSQRGAHLPGSVLHASVLCEDSGTGEDNDDLELQPAKKRQKAVVKPQRIWTKRDIRPDFGSWTASDPHIEDLKSQELSPVGLFELFFDEGTINFIVNETNRYAWQKNVNLSLTAQELKCVLGILILSGYISYPRRRMFWETSPDSHHHLVADAIRRDRFELIFSYLHFADNNELDAGDRFAKVRPLIIRMNCNFQKHAPLEEFYSFGESMCEYFGHRGSKQLHRGKPVRLGYKIWCGTTSRGYLVWFEPSQGTLFTKPDRSLDLGGSMVIKFVDALQERGFLPYHIFFDKVFTSVKLMSILRKKGVKATGTVREYRTERCPLKDPKELKKMKRGSFDYKVDESEEIIVCRWHDSSVVNICSNAVGIEPVRLTSRHSGATKTRTQVHQPSLVKLYQEKVGGVGRMDQNIAKYKVKIRGMKWYSSFIGYVIDAALNNAWQLHRICCQDAQVDLLAFRRYVACVYLESNADTTSQGRRSRRLETESRFDMVGHWIIHQDKRTRCALCHSQTNTRCEKCQKGVHAKCFREYHIR
;
A
#
# COMPACT_ATOMS: atom_id res chain seq x y z
N MET A 1 39.88 -10.48 -58.54
CA MET A 1 40.33 -9.07 -58.45
C MET A 1 39.19 -8.18 -58.86
N ALA A 2 38.94 -7.14 -58.06
CA ALA A 2 38.23 -5.89 -58.33
C ALA A 2 36.84 -5.92 -59.00
N SER A 3 35.84 -5.44 -58.24
CA SER A 3 34.77 -4.60 -58.76
C SER A 3 34.22 -3.76 -57.61
N THR A 4 34.59 -2.47 -57.61
CA THR A 4 34.26 -1.44 -56.62
C THR A 4 32.91 -0.79 -56.95
N SER A 5 31.94 -0.84 -56.03
CA SER A 5 30.71 -0.05 -56.06
C SER A 5 30.86 1.20 -55.18
N ARG A 6 30.46 2.36 -55.72
CA ARG A 6 30.42 3.66 -55.05
C ARG A 6 29.21 3.78 -54.10
N ASP A 7 29.47 4.44 -52.99
CA ASP A 7 28.59 4.78 -51.88
C ASP A 7 27.42 5.70 -52.24
N VAL A 8 26.27 5.42 -51.61
CA VAL A 8 25.25 6.44 -51.26
C VAL A 8 24.87 6.22 -49.80
N ILE A 9 25.18 7.21 -48.98
CA ILE A 9 24.92 7.30 -47.55
C ILE A 9 23.42 7.53 -47.33
N ALA A 10 22.77 6.63 -46.58
CA ALA A 10 21.42 6.82 -46.06
C ALA A 10 21.45 6.84 -44.53
N GLY A 11 21.15 8.01 -43.95
CA GLY A 11 21.08 8.24 -42.51
C GLY A 11 20.01 7.38 -41.83
N ARG A 12 20.40 6.69 -40.75
CA ARG A 12 19.48 5.96 -39.86
C ARG A 12 18.84 6.94 -38.88
N GLY A 13 17.54 7.18 -39.04
CA GLY A 13 16.72 7.80 -38.01
C GLY A 13 16.64 6.93 -36.76
N ILE A 14 16.95 7.51 -35.60
CA ILE A 14 16.81 6.87 -34.30
C ILE A 14 15.33 6.97 -33.89
N HIS A 15 14.57 5.91 -34.15
CA HIS A 15 13.31 5.68 -33.44
C HIS A 15 13.64 5.09 -32.06
N SER A 16 13.40 5.83 -30.98
CA SER A 16 13.42 5.28 -29.62
C SER A 16 12.21 4.34 -29.45
N LYS A 17 12.42 3.06 -29.77
CA LYS A 17 11.54 2.00 -29.25
C LYS A 17 11.72 1.96 -27.74
N VAL A 18 10.62 2.11 -26.99
CA VAL A 18 10.55 1.75 -25.58
C VAL A 18 10.99 0.29 -25.46
N LYS A 19 12.21 0.05 -24.97
CA LYS A 19 12.73 -1.29 -24.75
C LYS A 19 12.26 -1.76 -23.38
N SER A 20 11.39 -2.77 -23.34
CA SER A 20 11.26 -3.61 -22.15
C SER A 20 12.60 -4.34 -21.96
N ALA A 21 13.36 -3.97 -20.94
CA ALA A 21 14.57 -4.69 -20.54
C ALA A 21 14.20 -5.75 -19.50
N LYS A 22 14.90 -6.88 -19.50
CA LYS A 22 14.76 -7.85 -18.40
C LYS A 22 15.39 -7.26 -17.14
N LEU A 23 14.85 -7.58 -15.97
CA LEU A 23 15.42 -7.11 -14.70
C LEU A 23 16.91 -7.45 -14.58
N LEU A 24 17.33 -8.63 -15.03
CA LEU A 24 18.75 -9.00 -15.06
C LEU A 24 19.61 -8.04 -15.89
N GLU A 25 19.12 -7.57 -17.04
CA GLU A 25 19.86 -6.64 -17.91
C GLU A 25 19.97 -5.26 -17.27
N VAL A 26 18.91 -4.78 -16.62
CA VAL A 26 18.90 -3.50 -15.89
C VAL A 26 19.85 -3.56 -14.69
N LEU A 27 19.80 -4.65 -13.92
CA LEU A 27 20.70 -4.84 -12.77
C LEU A 27 22.17 -4.90 -13.21
N ASN A 28 22.49 -5.62 -14.30
CA ASN A 28 23.85 -5.68 -14.84
C ASN A 28 24.32 -4.31 -15.36
N ALA A 29 23.46 -3.53 -16.03
CA ALA A 29 23.82 -2.20 -16.51
C ALA A 29 24.09 -1.21 -15.35
N MET A 30 23.35 -1.34 -14.24
CA MET A 30 23.58 -0.54 -13.03
C MET A 30 24.88 -0.88 -12.29
N GLU A 31 25.40 -2.11 -12.44
CA GLU A 31 26.71 -2.50 -11.91
C GLU A 31 27.87 -1.80 -12.67
N GLU A 32 27.64 -1.34 -13.91
CA GLU A 32 28.63 -0.65 -14.74
C GLU A 32 28.68 0.88 -14.50
N GLU A 33 27.64 1.49 -13.90
CA GLU A 33 27.55 2.94 -13.65
C GLU A 33 27.92 3.36 -12.20
N GLU A 34 29.21 3.64 -11.96
CA GLU A 34 29.76 3.85 -10.60
C GLU A 34 29.41 5.15 -9.84
N SER A 35 28.57 6.08 -10.32
CA SER A 35 28.64 7.47 -9.77
C SER A 35 27.38 8.19 -9.29
N ASN A 36 26.17 7.63 -9.34
CA ASN A 36 24.96 8.42 -9.00
C ASN A 36 24.36 8.17 -7.60
N SER A 37 24.54 9.08 -6.64
CA SER A 37 24.04 9.00 -5.25
C SER A 37 22.50 9.04 -5.08
N ASN A 38 21.71 8.74 -6.11
CA ASN A 38 20.25 8.69 -6.01
C ASN A 38 19.77 7.28 -5.67
N ARG A 39 18.77 7.19 -4.77
CA ARG A 39 17.97 5.98 -4.61
C ARG A 39 17.19 5.76 -5.89
N GLU A 40 17.57 4.76 -6.66
CA GLU A 40 16.82 4.35 -7.85
C GLU A 40 15.70 3.39 -7.40
N GLU A 41 14.48 3.73 -7.79
CA GLU A 41 13.30 2.90 -7.58
C GLU A 41 12.97 2.19 -8.89
N ILE A 42 13.00 0.85 -8.86
CA ILE A 42 12.75 0.01 -10.04
C ILE A 42 11.39 -0.64 -9.88
N PHE A 43 10.51 -0.34 -10.84
CA PHE A 43 9.20 -0.97 -10.94
C PHE A 43 9.33 -2.29 -11.70
N ILE A 44 9.02 -3.39 -11.01
CA ILE A 44 8.88 -4.69 -11.68
C ILE A 44 7.41 -4.89 -12.02
N ALA A 45 7.16 -5.28 -13.25
CA ALA A 45 5.88 -5.87 -13.58
C ALA A 45 5.78 -7.31 -13.00
N PRO A 46 4.59 -7.80 -12.62
CA PRO A 46 4.40 -9.20 -12.23
C PRO A 46 4.90 -10.17 -13.32
N PRO A 47 5.20 -11.45 -13.07
CA PRO A 47 5.64 -12.37 -14.14
C PRO A 47 4.67 -12.38 -15.34
N ASP A 48 5.18 -12.45 -16.57
CA ASP A 48 4.36 -12.44 -17.80
C ASP A 48 3.38 -13.64 -17.85
N ASN A 49 3.76 -14.72 -17.19
CA ASN A 49 3.03 -15.97 -17.00
C ASN A 49 2.65 -16.16 -15.53
N ALA A 50 2.13 -15.11 -14.88
CA ALA A 50 1.70 -15.15 -13.48
C ALA A 50 0.70 -16.28 -13.15
N ALA A 51 -0.04 -16.77 -14.15
CA ALA A 51 -0.94 -17.92 -14.05
C ALA A 51 -0.26 -19.30 -14.26
N GLY A 52 1.00 -19.34 -14.69
CA GLY A 52 1.73 -20.58 -14.99
C GLY A 52 2.29 -21.29 -13.76
N GLU A 53 2.45 -22.62 -13.86
CA GLU A 53 2.89 -23.49 -12.76
C GLU A 53 4.29 -23.18 -12.22
N PHE A 54 5.23 -22.74 -13.07
CA PHE A 54 6.60 -22.42 -12.63
C PHE A 54 6.65 -21.24 -11.62
N THR A 55 5.61 -20.39 -11.53
CA THR A 55 5.53 -19.34 -10.49
C THR A 55 5.22 -19.88 -9.10
N ASP A 56 4.85 -21.16 -9.01
CA ASP A 56 4.46 -21.84 -7.79
C ASP A 56 5.56 -22.77 -7.23
N GLU A 57 6.58 -23.10 -8.03
CA GLU A 57 7.59 -24.13 -7.69
C GLU A 57 8.69 -23.66 -6.72
N ASP A 58 8.67 -22.42 -6.26
CA ASP A 58 9.75 -21.85 -5.46
C ASP A 58 9.61 -22.10 -3.94
N SER A 59 8.81 -23.06 -3.49
CA SER A 59 8.55 -23.29 -2.05
C SER A 59 9.73 -23.89 -1.23
N GLY A 60 10.94 -23.91 -1.79
CA GLY A 60 12.13 -24.49 -1.17
C GLY A 60 12.64 -23.77 0.09
N ASP A 61 13.37 -24.52 0.92
CA ASP A 61 13.94 -24.11 2.20
C ASP A 61 14.96 -22.96 2.04
N GLU A 62 14.83 -21.91 2.87
CA GLU A 62 15.78 -20.78 2.98
C GLU A 62 17.24 -21.24 3.21
N ASP A 63 17.43 -22.44 3.78
CA ASP A 63 18.75 -23.01 4.07
C ASP A 63 19.35 -23.83 2.91
N SER A 64 18.61 -24.13 1.83
CA SER A 64 19.03 -25.10 0.79
C SER A 64 19.65 -24.50 -0.48
N GLN A 65 19.83 -23.18 -0.61
CA GLN A 65 20.47 -22.57 -1.80
C GLN A 65 21.79 -21.85 -1.49
N ARG A 66 22.88 -22.41 -2.02
CA ARG A 66 24.15 -21.72 -2.24
C ARG A 66 24.01 -20.81 -3.48
N GLY A 67 23.90 -19.50 -3.30
CA GLY A 67 24.05 -18.54 -4.41
C GLY A 67 23.23 -17.26 -4.25
N ALA A 68 23.74 -16.15 -4.79
CA ALA A 68 23.18 -14.80 -4.66
C ALA A 68 22.09 -14.47 -5.70
N HIS A 69 21.25 -15.43 -6.10
CA HIS A 69 20.36 -15.23 -7.25
C HIS A 69 18.93 -14.92 -6.80
N LEU A 70 18.32 -13.88 -7.40
CA LEU A 70 16.86 -13.73 -7.39
C LEU A 70 16.25 -14.96 -8.08
N PRO A 71 15.02 -15.38 -7.73
CA PRO A 71 14.35 -16.44 -8.46
C PRO A 71 14.34 -16.17 -9.96
N GLY A 72 14.51 -17.22 -10.79
CA GLY A 72 14.59 -17.07 -12.25
C GLY A 72 13.36 -16.36 -12.83
N SER A 73 12.18 -16.62 -12.25
CA SER A 73 10.92 -15.94 -12.58
C SER A 73 10.98 -14.41 -12.46
N VAL A 74 11.82 -13.90 -11.56
CA VAL A 74 11.96 -12.46 -11.28
C VAL A 74 13.12 -11.84 -12.03
N LEU A 75 14.22 -12.56 -12.21
CA LEU A 75 15.31 -12.11 -13.11
C LEU A 75 14.81 -11.90 -14.55
N HIS A 76 13.82 -12.70 -14.95
CA HIS A 76 13.16 -12.59 -16.25
C HIS A 76 11.93 -11.69 -16.26
N ALA A 77 11.54 -11.11 -15.13
CA ALA A 77 10.42 -10.18 -15.09
C ALA A 77 10.75 -8.92 -15.90
N SER A 78 9.74 -8.43 -16.62
CA SER A 78 9.85 -7.21 -17.41
C SER A 78 9.98 -5.99 -16.49
N VAL A 79 11.05 -5.21 -16.69
CA VAL A 79 11.17 -3.88 -16.06
C VAL A 79 10.48 -2.88 -16.98
N LEU A 80 9.56 -2.13 -16.39
CA LEU A 80 8.90 -1.03 -17.08
C LEU A 80 9.62 0.26 -16.67
N CYS A 81 10.49 0.77 -17.54
CA CYS A 81 10.82 2.19 -17.52
C CYS A 81 9.61 2.92 -18.10
N GLU A 82 8.67 3.30 -17.24
CA GLU A 82 7.80 4.42 -17.59
C GLU A 82 8.65 5.67 -17.42
N ASP A 83 8.74 6.50 -18.48
CA ASP A 83 9.34 7.83 -18.41
C ASP A 83 8.59 8.64 -17.34
N SER A 84 9.01 8.51 -16.09
CA SER A 84 8.69 9.43 -15.02
C SER A 84 9.43 10.71 -15.39
N GLY A 85 8.81 11.52 -16.26
CA GLY A 85 9.35 12.71 -16.89
C GLY A 85 10.25 13.55 -15.99
N THR A 86 11.52 13.14 -15.98
CA THR A 86 12.68 13.73 -15.33
C THR A 86 13.65 14.17 -16.43
N GLY A 87 13.14 14.39 -17.65
CA GLY A 87 13.82 15.18 -18.65
C GLY A 87 13.74 16.64 -18.24
N GLU A 88 14.90 17.18 -17.88
CA GLU A 88 15.15 18.61 -17.82
C GLU A 88 14.72 19.28 -19.12
N ASP A 89 14.27 20.53 -18.99
CA ASP A 89 13.88 21.43 -20.06
C ASP A 89 14.90 21.38 -21.21
N ASN A 90 14.56 20.76 -22.34
CA ASN A 90 15.19 21.06 -23.61
C ASN A 90 14.12 21.13 -24.70
N ASP A 91 13.89 22.36 -25.14
CA ASP A 91 13.14 22.73 -26.32
C ASP A 91 13.89 22.19 -27.55
N ASP A 92 13.32 21.20 -28.25
CA ASP A 92 13.44 21.11 -29.70
C ASP A 92 12.34 20.20 -30.28
N LEU A 93 11.46 20.81 -31.07
CA LEU A 93 10.34 20.16 -31.76
C LEU A 93 10.79 19.78 -33.18
N GLU A 94 11.11 18.50 -33.41
CA GLU A 94 11.15 17.96 -34.77
C GLU A 94 9.82 17.33 -35.15
N LEU A 95 9.17 17.94 -36.14
CA LEU A 95 7.95 17.45 -36.79
C LEU A 95 8.25 16.20 -37.65
N GLN A 96 7.46 15.15 -37.47
CA GLN A 96 7.41 13.99 -38.38
C GLN A 96 5.98 13.72 -38.91
N PRO A 97 5.85 13.07 -40.08
CA PRO A 97 4.86 13.44 -41.09
C PRO A 97 3.47 12.81 -40.90
N ALA A 98 2.49 13.51 -41.48
CA ALA A 98 1.06 13.29 -41.31
C ALA A 98 0.58 11.89 -41.71
N LYS A 99 -0.10 11.21 -40.77
CA LYS A 99 -0.97 10.05 -41.06
C LYS A 99 -2.41 10.52 -41.28
N LYS A 100 -3.09 9.82 -42.20
CA LYS A 100 -4.41 10.11 -42.80
C LYS A 100 -5.45 10.68 -41.81
N ARG A 101 -6.03 11.82 -42.17
CA ARG A 101 -7.12 12.53 -41.50
C ARG A 101 -8.34 11.61 -41.30
N GLN A 102 -8.58 11.18 -40.06
CA GLN A 102 -9.92 10.87 -39.60
C GLN A 102 -10.63 12.22 -39.30
N LYS A 103 -11.91 12.34 -39.67
CA LYS A 103 -12.73 13.54 -39.41
C LYS A 103 -12.62 13.91 -37.94
N ALA A 104 -11.95 15.02 -37.66
CA ALA A 104 -11.86 15.57 -36.31
C ALA A 104 -13.26 15.97 -35.86
N VAL A 105 -13.76 15.33 -34.80
CA VAL A 105 -14.86 15.88 -34.01
C VAL A 105 -14.38 17.25 -33.54
N VAL A 106 -15.04 18.32 -34.00
CA VAL A 106 -14.74 19.69 -33.60
C VAL A 106 -14.96 19.76 -32.09
N LYS A 107 -13.87 19.73 -31.32
CA LYS A 107 -13.95 19.94 -29.88
C LYS A 107 -14.32 21.42 -29.68
N PRO A 108 -15.33 21.73 -28.85
CA PRO A 108 -15.66 23.12 -28.55
C PRO A 108 -14.39 23.81 -28.00
N GLN A 109 -14.11 25.00 -28.55
CA GLN A 109 -12.94 25.79 -28.16
C GLN A 109 -13.19 26.36 -26.77
N ARG A 110 -12.33 26.04 -25.80
CA ARG A 110 -12.44 26.54 -24.41
C ARG A 110 -12.18 28.04 -24.38
N ILE A 111 -13.00 28.78 -23.63
CA ILE A 111 -12.88 30.22 -23.46
C ILE A 111 -12.25 30.48 -22.09
N TRP A 112 -11.03 31.02 -22.09
CA TRP A 112 -10.26 31.27 -20.88
C TRP A 112 -10.34 32.72 -20.44
N THR A 113 -10.88 33.00 -19.26
CA THR A 113 -11.00 34.36 -18.73
C THR A 113 -10.27 34.56 -17.40
N LYS A 114 -9.93 35.82 -17.12
CA LYS A 114 -9.21 36.22 -15.90
C LYS A 114 -10.22 36.62 -14.82
N ARG A 115 -10.84 35.61 -14.21
CA ARG A 115 -11.74 35.74 -13.06
C ARG A 115 -11.54 34.57 -12.11
N ASP A 116 -12.05 34.66 -10.89
CA ASP A 116 -12.08 33.50 -10.02
C ASP A 116 -13.19 32.53 -10.42
N ILE A 117 -13.03 31.27 -10.00
CA ILE A 117 -13.99 30.19 -10.25
C ILE A 117 -15.25 30.39 -9.41
N ARG A 118 -16.40 30.03 -9.97
CA ARG A 118 -17.70 30.00 -9.26
C ARG A 118 -18.23 28.57 -9.32
N PRO A 119 -17.68 27.69 -8.47
CA PRO A 119 -18.03 26.28 -8.53
C PRO A 119 -19.46 26.09 -8.04
N ASP A 120 -20.23 25.32 -8.80
CA ASP A 120 -21.58 24.91 -8.44
C ASP A 120 -21.56 23.46 -7.99
N PHE A 121 -21.15 23.25 -6.73
CA PHE A 121 -21.19 21.95 -6.07
C PHE A 121 -22.00 22.06 -4.77
N GLY A 122 -22.68 20.97 -4.41
CA GLY A 122 -23.33 20.83 -3.11
C GLY A 122 -22.32 21.00 -1.96
N SER A 123 -22.82 21.51 -0.83
CA SER A 123 -22.07 21.52 0.43
C SER A 123 -21.87 20.10 0.96
N TRP A 124 -20.79 19.89 1.71
CA TRP A 124 -20.61 18.64 2.45
C TRP A 124 -21.56 18.61 3.64
N THR A 125 -22.50 17.66 3.63
CA THR A 125 -23.52 17.50 4.68
C THR A 125 -23.60 16.08 5.22
N ALA A 126 -22.66 15.21 4.86
CA ALA A 126 -22.73 13.80 5.21
C ALA A 126 -22.39 13.58 6.69
N SER A 127 -23.31 12.94 7.41
CA SER A 127 -23.00 12.26 8.66
C SER A 127 -22.47 10.86 8.36
N ASP A 128 -21.65 10.33 9.26
CA ASP A 128 -21.10 8.98 9.14
C ASP A 128 -21.73 8.06 10.20
N PRO A 129 -22.96 7.55 9.97
CA PRO A 129 -23.63 6.69 10.94
C PRO A 129 -22.86 5.40 11.20
N HIS A 130 -22.07 4.94 10.23
CA HIS A 130 -21.24 3.74 10.37
C HIS A 130 -20.10 3.94 11.37
N ILE A 131 -19.44 5.10 11.35
CA ILE A 131 -18.41 5.42 12.36
C ILE A 131 -19.02 5.65 13.75
N GLU A 132 -20.22 6.24 13.84
CA GLU A 132 -20.92 6.36 15.13
C GLU A 132 -21.34 5.00 15.69
N ASP A 133 -21.80 4.08 14.85
CA ASP A 133 -22.07 2.69 15.24
C ASP A 133 -20.79 1.99 15.71
N LEU A 134 -19.69 2.09 14.96
CA LEU A 134 -18.39 1.52 15.34
C LEU A 134 -17.86 2.07 16.68
N LYS A 135 -18.08 3.36 16.97
CA LYS A 135 -17.77 3.94 18.28
C LYS A 135 -18.55 3.27 19.39
N SER A 136 -19.85 3.03 19.19
CA SER A 136 -20.73 2.42 20.19
C SER A 136 -20.40 0.95 20.49
N GLN A 137 -19.75 0.25 19.55
CA GLN A 137 -19.35 -1.14 19.73
C GLN A 137 -18.10 -1.30 20.61
N GLU A 138 -17.34 -0.22 20.87
CA GLU A 138 -16.14 -0.22 21.72
C GLU A 138 -15.15 -1.36 21.39
N LEU A 139 -14.95 -1.61 20.08
CA LEU A 139 -14.14 -2.73 19.62
C LEU A 139 -12.68 -2.60 20.08
N SER A 140 -12.14 -3.70 20.59
CA SER A 140 -10.72 -3.82 20.89
C SER A 140 -9.85 -3.68 19.63
N PRO A 141 -8.53 -3.44 19.75
CA PRO A 141 -7.63 -3.37 18.60
C PRO A 141 -7.71 -4.58 17.66
N VAL A 142 -7.88 -5.79 18.22
CA VAL A 142 -8.08 -7.01 17.41
C VAL A 142 -9.44 -7.01 16.71
N GLY A 143 -10.51 -6.56 17.38
CA GLY A 143 -11.83 -6.44 16.77
C GLY A 143 -11.86 -5.47 15.59
N LEU A 144 -11.15 -4.34 15.71
CA LEU A 144 -10.97 -3.38 14.62
C LEU A 144 -10.16 -3.95 13.44
N PHE A 145 -9.15 -4.79 13.72
CA PHE A 145 -8.41 -5.50 12.69
C PHE A 145 -9.27 -6.57 11.98
N GLU A 146 -10.12 -7.27 12.74
CA GLU A 146 -11.04 -8.28 12.23
C GLU A 146 -12.24 -7.70 11.45
N LEU A 147 -12.41 -6.38 11.37
CA LEU A 147 -13.26 -5.75 10.34
C LEU A 147 -12.73 -5.98 8.92
N PHE A 148 -11.41 -6.20 8.78
CA PHE A 148 -10.75 -6.37 7.49
C PHE A 148 -10.42 -7.83 7.20
N PHE A 149 -9.90 -8.53 8.22
CA PHE A 149 -9.74 -9.98 8.22
C PHE A 149 -10.90 -10.63 8.97
N ASP A 150 -12.10 -10.39 8.46
CA ASP A 150 -13.33 -10.97 8.98
C ASP A 150 -13.36 -12.50 8.79
N GLU A 151 -14.33 -13.17 9.42
CA GLU A 151 -14.48 -14.62 9.31
C GLU A 151 -14.60 -15.07 7.84
N GLY A 152 -15.29 -14.28 7.00
CA GLY A 152 -15.40 -14.53 5.57
C GLY A 152 -14.04 -14.50 4.85
N THR A 153 -13.19 -13.52 5.15
CA THR A 153 -11.84 -13.41 4.58
C THR A 153 -10.90 -14.50 5.09
N ILE A 154 -10.96 -14.82 6.38
CA ILE A 154 -10.17 -15.91 6.97
C ILE A 154 -10.54 -17.25 6.33
N ASN A 155 -11.83 -17.57 6.27
CA ASN A 155 -12.31 -18.82 5.66
C ASN A 155 -12.00 -18.89 4.17
N PHE A 156 -12.07 -17.76 3.46
CA PHE A 156 -11.64 -17.68 2.08
C PHE A 156 -10.16 -18.08 1.90
N ILE A 157 -9.24 -17.49 2.68
CA ILE A 157 -7.82 -17.82 2.60
C ILE A 157 -7.57 -19.29 2.98
N VAL A 158 -8.25 -19.81 4.00
CA VAL A 158 -8.17 -21.22 4.41
C VAL A 158 -8.59 -22.14 3.27
N ASN A 159 -9.73 -21.86 2.63
CA ASN A 159 -10.28 -22.69 1.55
C ASN A 159 -9.36 -22.70 0.34
N GLU A 160 -8.88 -21.54 -0.11
CA GLU A 160 -8.00 -21.49 -1.29
C GLU A 160 -6.61 -22.08 -1.01
N THR A 161 -6.12 -21.96 0.22
CA THR A 161 -4.86 -22.60 0.65
C THR A 161 -4.99 -24.13 0.70
N ASN A 162 -6.09 -24.66 1.24
CA ASN A 162 -6.38 -26.09 1.24
C ASN A 162 -6.61 -26.62 -0.18
N ARG A 163 -7.33 -25.87 -1.03
CA ARG A 163 -7.56 -26.21 -2.44
C ARG A 163 -6.24 -26.32 -3.19
N TYR A 164 -5.36 -25.34 -3.03
CA TYR A 164 -4.04 -25.36 -3.65
C TYR A 164 -3.18 -26.53 -3.17
N ALA A 165 -3.20 -26.85 -1.87
CA ALA A 165 -2.53 -28.04 -1.36
C ALA A 165 -3.07 -29.32 -1.99
N TRP A 166 -4.40 -29.45 -2.13
CA TRP A 166 -5.05 -30.57 -2.79
C TRP A 166 -4.65 -30.71 -4.26
N GLN A 167 -4.57 -29.59 -5.00
CA GLN A 167 -4.09 -29.57 -6.38
C GLN A 167 -2.63 -30.06 -6.51
N LYS A 168 -1.84 -29.94 -5.44
CA LYS A 168 -0.47 -30.48 -5.34
C LYS A 168 -0.42 -31.85 -4.66
N ASN A 169 -1.55 -32.55 -4.55
CA ASN A 169 -1.69 -33.87 -3.92
C ASN A 169 -1.28 -33.91 -2.44
N VAL A 170 -1.47 -32.80 -1.71
CA VAL A 170 -1.21 -32.70 -0.27
C VAL A 170 -2.49 -32.40 0.48
N ASN A 171 -2.80 -33.21 1.49
CA ASN A 171 -3.86 -32.89 2.44
C ASN A 171 -3.31 -32.00 3.56
N LEU A 172 -3.47 -30.69 3.42
CA LEU A 172 -2.99 -29.73 4.42
C LEU A 172 -3.88 -29.67 5.66
N SER A 173 -5.20 -29.83 5.51
CA SER A 173 -6.19 -29.69 6.58
C SER A 173 -5.98 -28.43 7.43
N LEU A 174 -5.73 -27.29 6.78
CA LEU A 174 -5.56 -26.00 7.44
C LEU A 174 -6.88 -25.56 8.09
N THR A 175 -6.79 -25.08 9.33
CA THR A 175 -7.93 -24.49 10.05
C THR A 175 -7.81 -22.96 10.14
N ALA A 176 -8.94 -22.29 10.38
CA ALA A 176 -8.97 -20.85 10.63
C ALA A 176 -8.09 -20.43 11.83
N GLN A 177 -8.06 -21.26 12.89
CA GLN A 177 -7.24 -21.04 14.07
C GLN A 177 -5.74 -21.06 13.72
N GLU A 178 -5.28 -22.06 12.97
CA GLU A 178 -3.89 -22.13 12.51
C GLU A 178 -3.54 -20.96 11.58
N LEU A 179 -4.45 -20.54 10.69
CA LEU A 179 -4.22 -19.37 9.85
C LEU A 179 -4.07 -18.10 10.68
N LYS A 180 -4.88 -17.90 11.73
CA LYS A 180 -4.72 -16.76 12.66
C LYS A 180 -3.37 -16.78 13.36
N CYS A 181 -2.84 -17.95 13.74
CA CYS A 181 -1.46 -18.06 14.23
C CYS A 181 -0.44 -17.61 13.19
N VAL A 182 -0.56 -18.07 11.94
CA VAL A 182 0.32 -17.66 10.83
C VAL A 182 0.27 -16.14 10.64
N LEU A 183 -0.92 -15.53 10.60
CA LEU A 183 -1.08 -14.08 10.51
C LEU A 183 -0.44 -13.37 11.71
N GLY A 184 -0.63 -13.87 12.94
CA GLY A 184 0.00 -13.33 14.14
C GLY A 184 1.52 -13.29 14.06
N ILE A 185 2.14 -14.35 13.52
CA ILE A 185 3.60 -14.40 13.28
C ILE A 185 4.02 -13.37 12.23
N LEU A 186 3.27 -13.23 11.14
CA LEU A 186 3.56 -12.23 10.11
C LEU A 186 3.50 -10.80 10.68
N ILE A 187 2.47 -10.48 11.48
CA ILE A 187 2.33 -9.18 12.15
C ILE A 187 3.50 -8.96 13.13
N LEU A 188 3.84 -9.97 13.94
CA LEU A 188 4.94 -9.92 14.90
C LEU A 188 6.29 -9.68 14.21
N SER A 189 6.50 -10.27 13.03
CA SER A 189 7.72 -10.07 12.24
C SER A 189 7.98 -8.61 11.86
N GLY A 190 6.93 -7.77 11.86
CA GLY A 190 7.05 -6.35 11.52
C GLY A 190 7.86 -5.53 12.53
N TYR A 191 7.84 -5.93 13.81
CA TYR A 191 8.56 -5.25 14.89
C TYR A 191 9.61 -6.12 15.59
N ILE A 192 9.59 -7.44 15.40
CA ILE A 192 10.67 -8.37 15.79
C ILE A 192 11.23 -9.01 14.53
N SER A 193 12.54 -8.91 14.32
CA SER A 193 13.19 -9.48 13.14
C SER A 193 14.36 -10.35 13.56
N TYR A 194 14.35 -11.58 13.08
CA TYR A 194 15.52 -12.44 13.12
C TYR A 194 16.19 -12.53 11.75
N PRO A 195 17.50 -12.83 11.68
CA PRO A 195 18.20 -13.10 10.42
C PRO A 195 17.58 -14.23 9.58
N ARG A 196 17.00 -15.25 10.22
CA ARG A 196 16.27 -16.35 9.57
C ARG A 196 14.92 -16.53 10.26
N ARG A 197 13.86 -16.81 9.51
CA ARG A 197 12.51 -16.96 10.12
C ARG A 197 12.44 -18.12 11.11
N ARG A 198 13.20 -19.19 10.88
CA ARG A 198 13.24 -20.37 11.77
C ARG A 198 13.72 -20.05 13.19
N MET A 199 14.44 -18.95 13.37
CA MET A 199 14.94 -18.52 14.69
C MET A 199 13.81 -18.22 15.68
N PHE A 200 12.60 -17.86 15.21
CA PHE A 200 11.44 -17.72 16.11
C PHE A 200 11.15 -19.01 16.92
N TRP A 201 11.60 -20.17 16.45
CA TRP A 201 11.43 -21.48 17.10
C TRP A 201 12.74 -22.08 17.63
N GLU A 202 13.87 -21.38 17.55
CA GLU A 202 15.11 -21.86 18.15
C GLU A 202 14.94 -22.01 19.65
N THR A 203 15.67 -22.95 20.27
CA THR A 203 15.62 -23.18 21.72
C THR A 203 16.74 -22.46 22.47
N SER A 204 17.63 -21.79 21.73
CA SER A 204 18.74 -21.03 22.28
C SER A 204 18.21 -19.83 23.09
N PRO A 205 18.77 -19.51 24.26
CA PRO A 205 18.26 -18.45 25.13
C PRO A 205 18.23 -17.05 24.50
N ASP A 206 19.07 -16.80 23.49
CA ASP A 206 19.20 -15.52 22.78
C ASP A 206 18.18 -15.33 21.65
N SER A 207 17.58 -16.42 21.14
CA SER A 207 16.67 -16.39 19.98
C SER A 207 15.28 -16.98 20.24
N HIS A 208 15.10 -17.77 21.29
CA HIS A 208 13.82 -18.43 21.56
C HIS A 208 12.67 -17.45 21.81
N HIS A 209 11.64 -17.51 20.96
CA HIS A 209 10.47 -16.65 21.08
C HIS A 209 9.24 -17.43 21.55
N HIS A 210 9.02 -17.47 22.87
CA HIS A 210 7.93 -18.22 23.51
C HIS A 210 6.56 -18.05 22.84
N LEU A 211 6.19 -16.81 22.54
CA LEU A 211 4.88 -16.50 21.95
C LEU A 211 4.65 -17.17 20.60
N VAL A 212 5.71 -17.39 19.82
CA VAL A 212 5.62 -18.01 18.49
C VAL A 212 5.77 -19.52 18.60
N ALA A 213 6.78 -19.98 19.34
CA ALA A 213 7.07 -21.39 19.52
C ALA A 213 5.94 -22.16 20.21
N ASP A 214 5.23 -21.52 21.16
CA ASP A 214 4.10 -22.12 21.86
C ASP A 214 2.81 -22.10 21.04
N ALA A 215 2.67 -21.17 20.09
CA ALA A 215 1.44 -20.98 19.31
C ALA A 215 1.27 -22.01 18.19
N ILE A 216 2.35 -22.27 17.43
CA ILE A 216 2.36 -23.22 16.32
C ILE A 216 3.75 -23.83 16.16
N ARG A 217 3.83 -25.11 15.79
CA ARG A 217 5.12 -25.78 15.56
C ARG A 217 5.79 -25.24 14.29
N ARG A 218 7.12 -25.11 14.31
CA ARG A 218 7.94 -24.65 13.18
C ARG A 218 7.55 -25.34 11.86
N ASP A 219 7.58 -26.66 11.84
CA ASP A 219 7.37 -27.43 10.61
C ASP A 219 5.91 -27.29 10.10
N ARG A 220 4.96 -27.07 11.00
CA ARG A 220 3.56 -26.81 10.64
C ARG A 220 3.39 -25.41 10.06
N PHE A 221 4.03 -24.39 10.65
CA PHE A 221 4.08 -23.05 10.08
C PHE A 221 4.69 -23.07 8.68
N GLU A 222 5.86 -23.70 8.52
CA GLU A 222 6.56 -23.82 7.23
C GLU A 222 5.68 -24.49 6.17
N LEU A 223 5.01 -25.59 6.54
CA LEU A 223 4.09 -26.31 5.65
C LEU A 223 2.88 -25.45 5.25
N ILE A 224 2.22 -24.77 6.19
CA ILE A 224 1.08 -23.89 5.86
C ILE A 224 1.55 -22.75 4.97
N PHE A 225 2.66 -22.11 5.33
CA PHE A 225 3.20 -20.98 4.61
C PHE A 225 3.66 -21.34 3.19
N SER A 226 4.18 -22.55 2.97
CA SER A 226 4.53 -23.06 1.65
C SER A 226 3.31 -23.30 0.74
N TYR A 227 2.14 -23.60 1.30
CA TYR A 227 0.90 -23.80 0.54
C TYR A 227 -0.04 -22.59 0.52
N LEU A 228 0.28 -21.50 1.24
CA LEU A 228 -0.53 -20.29 1.27
C LEU A 228 -0.88 -19.81 -0.15
N HIS A 229 -2.18 -19.62 -0.41
CA HIS A 229 -2.72 -19.31 -1.73
C HIS A 229 -4.05 -18.52 -1.65
N PHE A 230 -4.45 -17.86 -2.75
CA PHE A 230 -5.53 -16.86 -2.73
C PHE A 230 -6.44 -16.88 -3.98
N ALA A 231 -6.41 -17.94 -4.79
CA ALA A 231 -7.25 -18.10 -5.97
C ALA A 231 -7.35 -19.59 -6.35
N ASP A 232 -8.34 -19.97 -7.17
CA ASP A 232 -8.33 -21.28 -7.80
C ASP A 232 -7.46 -21.24 -9.07
N ASN A 233 -6.39 -22.02 -9.11
CA ASN A 233 -5.52 -22.14 -10.29
C ASN A 233 -6.26 -22.60 -11.56
N ASN A 234 -7.40 -23.29 -11.42
CA ASN A 234 -8.20 -23.74 -12.55
C ASN A 234 -9.07 -22.63 -13.16
N GLU A 235 -9.25 -21.50 -12.47
CA GLU A 235 -10.15 -20.41 -12.86
C GLU A 235 -9.40 -19.07 -13.06
N LEU A 236 -8.08 -19.10 -13.22
CA LEU A 236 -7.28 -17.89 -13.39
C LEU A 236 -7.54 -17.22 -14.76
N ASP A 237 -7.78 -15.91 -14.73
CA ASP A 237 -7.81 -15.10 -15.94
C ASP A 237 -6.39 -14.88 -16.48
N ALA A 238 -6.08 -15.47 -17.63
CA ALA A 238 -4.79 -15.29 -18.30
C ALA A 238 -4.53 -13.84 -18.73
N GLY A 239 -5.57 -13.00 -18.82
CA GLY A 239 -5.46 -11.57 -19.08
C GLY A 239 -5.06 -10.73 -17.87
N ASP A 240 -5.16 -11.27 -16.65
CA ASP A 240 -4.83 -10.56 -15.41
C ASP A 240 -3.53 -11.09 -14.80
N ARG A 241 -2.48 -10.27 -14.82
CA ARG A 241 -1.17 -10.69 -14.24
C ARG A 241 -1.19 -10.76 -12.71
N PHE A 242 -2.24 -10.26 -12.08
CA PHE A 242 -2.46 -10.42 -10.64
C PHE A 242 -3.53 -11.48 -10.33
N ALA A 243 -3.92 -12.34 -11.28
CA ALA A 243 -5.00 -13.33 -11.11
C ALA A 243 -4.88 -14.16 -9.81
N LYS A 244 -3.66 -14.56 -9.41
CA LYS A 244 -3.42 -15.35 -8.19
C LYS A 244 -3.70 -14.62 -6.87
N VAL A 245 -3.83 -13.29 -6.89
CA VAL A 245 -4.21 -12.47 -5.73
C VAL A 245 -5.46 -11.64 -5.98
N ARG A 246 -6.01 -11.66 -7.20
CA ARG A 246 -7.16 -10.87 -7.60
C ARG A 246 -8.38 -11.08 -6.70
N PRO A 247 -8.75 -12.33 -6.32
CA PRO A 247 -9.87 -12.53 -5.42
C PRO A 247 -9.65 -11.88 -4.04
N LEU A 248 -8.42 -11.96 -3.51
CA LEU A 248 -8.06 -11.27 -2.26
C LEU A 248 -8.16 -9.75 -2.42
N ILE A 249 -7.65 -9.17 -3.51
CA ILE A 249 -7.73 -7.73 -3.78
C ILE A 249 -9.17 -7.23 -3.73
N ILE A 250 -10.06 -7.92 -4.45
CA ILE A 250 -11.48 -7.55 -4.54
C ILE A 250 -12.09 -7.55 -3.13
N ARG A 251 -11.87 -8.62 -2.36
CA ARG A 251 -12.39 -8.74 -0.99
C ARG A 251 -11.85 -7.65 -0.06
N MET A 252 -10.56 -7.37 -0.13
CA MET A 252 -9.95 -6.34 0.71
C MET A 252 -10.42 -4.94 0.33
N ASN A 253 -10.60 -4.64 -0.95
CA ASN A 253 -11.19 -3.36 -1.38
C ASN A 253 -12.62 -3.22 -0.84
N CYS A 254 -13.46 -4.26 -0.91
CA CYS A 254 -14.79 -4.22 -0.33
C CYS A 254 -14.74 -3.92 1.18
N ASN A 255 -13.89 -4.60 1.94
CA ASN A 255 -13.77 -4.37 3.39
C ASN A 255 -13.19 -2.98 3.70
N PHE A 256 -12.18 -2.53 2.96
CA PHE A 256 -11.58 -1.20 3.12
C PHE A 256 -12.58 -0.09 2.83
N GLN A 257 -13.38 -0.20 1.78
CA GLN A 257 -14.45 0.75 1.44
C GLN A 257 -15.57 0.73 2.47
N LYS A 258 -16.03 -0.48 2.87
CA LYS A 258 -17.13 -0.66 3.83
C LYS A 258 -16.85 0.03 5.16
N HIS A 259 -15.62 -0.07 5.66
CA HIS A 259 -15.24 0.49 6.96
C HIS A 259 -14.50 1.84 6.86
N ALA A 260 -14.37 2.42 5.67
CA ALA A 260 -13.72 3.72 5.50
C ALA A 260 -14.51 4.83 6.19
N PRO A 261 -13.86 5.77 6.88
CA PRO A 261 -14.51 7.01 7.30
C PRO A 261 -15.07 7.77 6.09
N LEU A 262 -16.27 8.32 6.24
CA LEU A 262 -16.94 9.15 5.25
C LEU A 262 -16.47 10.60 5.43
N GLU A 263 -15.46 10.98 4.66
CA GLU A 263 -14.86 12.33 4.68
C GLU A 263 -15.08 13.07 3.35
N GLU A 264 -14.97 14.40 3.36
CA GLU A 264 -15.00 15.20 2.13
C GLU A 264 -13.73 15.00 1.28
N PHE A 265 -12.57 14.85 1.92
CA PHE A 265 -11.26 15.02 1.27
C PHE A 265 -10.47 13.72 1.13
N TYR A 266 -10.21 13.30 -0.11
CA TYR A 266 -9.43 12.10 -0.44
C TYR A 266 -8.17 12.40 -1.25
N SER A 267 -7.14 11.58 -1.15
CA SER A 267 -5.97 11.62 -2.02
C SER A 267 -5.88 10.37 -2.87
N PHE A 268 -5.49 10.55 -4.13
CA PHE A 268 -5.17 9.47 -5.05
C PHE A 268 -3.71 9.58 -5.49
N GLY A 269 -3.00 8.46 -5.51
CA GLY A 269 -1.59 8.43 -5.85
C GLY A 269 -1.00 7.03 -5.99
N GLU A 270 0.33 6.97 -5.90
CA GLU A 270 1.12 5.76 -6.07
C GLU A 270 1.75 5.36 -4.73
N SER A 271 1.67 4.08 -4.41
CA SER A 271 2.32 3.40 -3.29
C SER A 271 3.14 2.23 -3.85
N MET A 272 3.99 1.62 -3.01
CA MET A 272 4.87 0.53 -3.43
C MET A 272 4.75 -0.69 -2.52
N CYS A 273 4.36 -1.81 -3.13
CA CYS A 273 4.51 -3.13 -2.53
C CYS A 273 5.90 -3.65 -2.87
N GLU A 274 6.88 -3.34 -2.01
CA GLU A 274 8.26 -3.79 -2.22
C GLU A 274 8.34 -5.30 -2.42
N TYR A 275 9.02 -5.70 -3.48
CA TYR A 275 9.35 -7.07 -3.83
C TYR A 275 10.79 -7.33 -3.34
N PHE A 276 10.98 -8.38 -2.55
CA PHE A 276 12.32 -8.82 -2.14
C PHE A 276 12.50 -10.27 -2.56
N GLY A 277 13.33 -10.49 -3.58
CA GLY A 277 13.90 -11.83 -3.77
C GLY A 277 15.00 -12.09 -2.75
N HIS A 278 15.43 -13.35 -2.66
CA HIS A 278 16.22 -13.90 -1.55
C HIS A 278 17.35 -12.96 -1.05
N ARG A 279 17.28 -12.70 0.27
CA ARG A 279 18.12 -11.84 1.14
C ARG A 279 17.74 -10.35 1.11
N GLY A 280 17.17 -9.91 2.24
CA GLY A 280 16.68 -8.57 2.50
C GLY A 280 17.66 -7.49 2.09
N SER A 281 17.11 -6.40 1.56
CA SER A 281 17.86 -5.20 1.18
C SER A 281 19.18 -5.52 0.47
N LYS A 282 19.13 -6.04 -0.76
CA LYS A 282 20.30 -5.92 -1.62
C LYS A 282 20.48 -4.43 -1.93
N GLN A 283 21.26 -3.77 -1.07
CA GLN A 283 22.33 -2.94 -1.58
C GLN A 283 22.96 -3.77 -2.69
N LEU A 284 22.66 -3.43 -3.94
CA LEU A 284 23.45 -3.89 -5.06
C LEU A 284 24.91 -3.57 -4.67
N HIS A 285 25.82 -4.53 -4.79
CA HIS A 285 27.19 -4.31 -4.35
C HIS A 285 27.73 -3.04 -5.03
N ARG A 286 28.38 -2.18 -4.23
CA ARG A 286 28.79 -0.78 -4.48
C ARG A 286 27.67 0.26 -4.31
N GLY A 287 27.34 0.53 -3.05
CA GLY A 287 27.11 1.90 -2.57
C GLY A 287 25.73 2.54 -2.72
N LYS A 288 24.76 1.93 -3.41
CA LYS A 288 23.40 2.52 -3.58
C LYS A 288 22.27 1.60 -3.11
N PRO A 289 21.30 2.09 -2.31
CA PRO A 289 20.09 1.35 -1.99
C PRO A 289 19.08 1.47 -3.13
N VAL A 290 18.91 0.41 -3.91
CA VAL A 290 17.85 0.28 -4.93
C VAL A 290 16.60 -0.32 -4.28
N ARG A 291 15.43 0.28 -4.50
CA ARG A 291 14.14 -0.27 -4.05
C ARG A 291 13.45 -0.94 -5.23
N LEU A 292 13.00 -2.17 -5.04
CA LEU A 292 12.42 -3.01 -6.07
C LEU A 292 11.00 -3.39 -5.62
N GLY A 293 9.99 -3.24 -6.47
CA GLY A 293 8.61 -3.51 -6.04
C GLY A 293 7.53 -3.41 -7.10
N TYR A 294 6.34 -3.87 -6.72
CA TYR A 294 5.11 -3.68 -7.47
C TYR A 294 4.51 -2.31 -7.16
N LYS A 295 4.22 -1.57 -8.23
CA LYS A 295 3.54 -0.27 -8.14
C LYS A 295 2.06 -0.48 -7.82
N ILE A 296 1.55 0.22 -6.82
CA ILE A 296 0.15 0.17 -6.39
C ILE A 296 -0.47 1.55 -6.59
N TRP A 297 -1.55 1.65 -7.37
CA TRP A 297 -2.39 2.84 -7.36
C TRP A 297 -3.35 2.76 -6.19
N CYS A 298 -3.53 3.84 -5.45
CA CYS A 298 -4.38 3.81 -4.28
C CYS A 298 -5.08 5.13 -4.01
N GLY A 299 -6.28 5.01 -3.44
CA GLY A 299 -7.08 6.10 -2.91
C GLY A 299 -7.13 6.04 -1.38
N THR A 300 -6.88 7.17 -0.73
CA THR A 300 -6.79 7.29 0.73
C THR A 300 -7.62 8.46 1.24
N THR A 301 -8.02 8.43 2.50
CA THR A 301 -8.45 9.67 3.18
C THR A 301 -7.24 10.58 3.40
N SER A 302 -7.50 11.86 3.70
CA SER A 302 -6.42 12.83 3.99
C SER A 302 -5.50 12.38 5.13
N ARG A 303 -5.99 11.54 6.06
CA ARG A 303 -5.24 11.01 7.19
C ARG A 303 -4.44 9.74 6.89
N GLY A 304 -4.59 9.19 5.68
CA GLY A 304 -3.88 7.99 5.23
C GLY A 304 -4.59 6.68 5.58
N TYR A 305 -5.91 6.68 5.73
CA TYR A 305 -6.70 5.43 5.69
C TYR A 305 -6.80 4.99 4.22
N LEU A 306 -6.46 3.74 3.91
CA LEU A 306 -6.55 3.17 2.56
C LEU A 306 -7.99 2.78 2.25
N VAL A 307 -8.59 3.41 1.26
CA VAL A 307 -9.98 3.15 0.85
C VAL A 307 -10.02 2.13 -0.29
N TRP A 308 -9.10 2.24 -1.24
CA TRP A 308 -9.09 1.43 -2.45
C TRP A 308 -7.67 1.32 -2.99
N PHE A 309 -7.33 0.18 -3.58
CA PHE A 309 -6.06 -0.01 -4.26
C PHE A 309 -6.16 -0.96 -5.46
N GLU A 310 -5.27 -0.75 -6.43
CA GLU A 310 -5.12 -1.58 -7.62
C GLU A 310 -3.62 -1.68 -7.98
N PRO A 311 -3.05 -2.89 -8.06
CA PRO A 311 -1.68 -3.03 -8.54
C PRO A 311 -1.59 -2.71 -10.03
N SER A 312 -0.55 -1.98 -10.42
CA SER A 312 -0.31 -1.62 -11.81
C SER A 312 0.16 -2.84 -12.62
N GLN A 313 -0.54 -3.13 -13.71
CA GLN A 313 -0.15 -4.18 -14.66
C GLN A 313 0.78 -3.67 -15.77
N GLY A 314 1.06 -2.37 -15.78
CA GLY A 314 1.73 -1.66 -16.88
C GLY A 314 0.77 -1.17 -17.97
N THR A 315 1.23 -0.17 -18.71
CA THR A 315 0.48 0.51 -19.81
C THR A 315 0.12 -0.39 -20.98
N LEU A 316 0.86 -1.46 -21.22
CA LEU A 316 0.60 -2.39 -22.32
C LEU A 316 -0.66 -3.25 -22.11
N PHE A 317 -1.05 -3.46 -20.84
CA PHE A 317 -2.10 -4.41 -20.46
C PHE A 317 -3.35 -3.71 -19.93
N THR A 318 -3.24 -2.45 -19.52
CA THR A 318 -4.39 -1.66 -19.08
C THR A 318 -4.83 -0.72 -20.20
N LYS A 319 -5.93 -1.04 -20.88
CA LYS A 319 -6.51 -0.15 -21.88
C LYS A 319 -7.13 1.06 -21.17
N PRO A 320 -6.66 2.29 -21.45
CA PRO A 320 -7.31 3.47 -20.91
C PRO A 320 -8.71 3.62 -21.54
N ASP A 321 -9.59 4.34 -20.85
CA ASP A 321 -10.83 4.79 -21.48
C ASP A 321 -10.49 5.69 -22.69
N ARG A 322 -11.28 5.61 -23.77
CA ARG A 322 -10.99 6.23 -25.09
C ARG A 322 -10.74 7.75 -25.02
N SER A 323 -11.09 8.39 -23.90
CA SER A 323 -10.98 9.84 -23.69
C SER A 323 -9.85 10.29 -22.75
N LEU A 324 -9.25 9.38 -21.98
CA LEU A 324 -8.27 9.67 -20.92
C LEU A 324 -6.97 8.88 -21.11
N ASP A 325 -5.92 9.27 -20.39
CA ASP A 325 -4.76 8.43 -20.22
C ASP A 325 -4.98 7.38 -19.11
N LEU A 326 -4.00 6.51 -18.91
CA LEU A 326 -4.06 5.45 -17.91
C LEU A 326 -4.27 6.03 -16.50
N GLY A 327 -3.52 7.07 -16.14
CA GLY A 327 -3.61 7.73 -14.86
C GLY A 327 -5.01 8.29 -14.59
N GLY A 328 -5.56 9.05 -15.54
CA GLY A 328 -6.94 9.56 -15.45
C GLY A 328 -7.97 8.44 -15.36
N SER A 329 -7.79 7.35 -16.11
CA SER A 329 -8.70 6.19 -16.06
C SER A 329 -8.73 5.53 -14.68
N MET A 330 -7.58 5.46 -13.99
CA MET A 330 -7.52 4.88 -12.64
C MET A 330 -8.13 5.81 -11.59
N VAL A 331 -8.00 7.13 -11.74
CA VAL A 331 -8.73 8.09 -10.90
C VAL A 331 -10.24 7.89 -11.05
N ILE A 332 -10.73 7.67 -12.28
CA ILE A 332 -12.15 7.37 -12.51
C ILE A 332 -12.57 6.08 -11.81
N LYS A 333 -11.79 4.99 -11.90
CA LYS A 333 -12.09 3.76 -11.17
C LYS A 333 -12.21 3.98 -9.66
N PHE A 334 -11.29 4.75 -9.07
CA PHE A 334 -11.37 5.10 -7.65
C PHE A 334 -12.61 5.93 -7.32
N VAL A 335 -12.97 6.89 -8.18
CA VAL A 335 -14.20 7.68 -8.03
C VAL A 335 -15.44 6.80 -8.08
N ASP A 336 -15.51 5.86 -9.03
CA ASP A 336 -16.63 4.94 -9.15
C ASP A 336 -16.77 4.10 -7.87
N ALA A 337 -15.65 3.59 -7.35
CA ALA A 337 -15.56 2.90 -6.05
C ALA A 337 -15.99 3.78 -4.86
N LEU A 338 -15.73 5.08 -4.86
CA LEU A 338 -16.24 6.00 -3.83
C LEU A 338 -17.74 6.26 -3.98
N GLN A 339 -18.24 6.34 -5.21
CA GLN A 339 -19.65 6.63 -5.51
C GLN A 339 -20.59 5.45 -5.20
N GLU A 340 -20.06 4.22 -5.09
CA GLU A 340 -20.79 3.08 -4.51
C GLU A 340 -21.27 3.37 -3.07
N ARG A 341 -20.59 4.27 -2.36
CA ARG A 341 -20.97 4.72 -1.00
C ARG A 341 -21.92 5.93 -1.01
N GLY A 342 -22.33 6.39 -2.19
CA GLY A 342 -23.22 7.53 -2.39
C GLY A 342 -22.62 8.60 -3.31
N PHE A 343 -23.50 9.28 -4.06
CA PHE A 343 -23.15 10.40 -4.94
C PHE A 343 -22.97 11.70 -4.14
N LEU A 344 -21.94 11.73 -3.28
CA LEU A 344 -21.60 12.88 -2.45
C LEU A 344 -20.59 13.80 -3.16
N PRO A 345 -20.52 15.09 -2.78
CA PRO A 345 -19.62 16.06 -3.38
C PRO A 345 -18.18 15.91 -2.84
N TYR A 346 -17.61 14.72 -3.01
CA TYR A 346 -16.24 14.38 -2.63
C TYR A 346 -15.23 15.30 -3.30
N HIS A 347 -14.11 15.56 -2.64
CA HIS A 347 -12.98 16.34 -3.15
C HIS A 347 -11.70 15.51 -3.17
N ILE A 348 -11.25 15.18 -4.38
CA ILE A 348 -10.09 14.32 -4.61
C ILE A 348 -8.86 15.15 -5.00
N PHE A 349 -7.74 14.87 -4.34
CA PHE A 349 -6.44 15.46 -4.61
C PHE A 349 -5.50 14.44 -5.24
N PHE A 350 -4.80 14.83 -6.29
CA PHE A 350 -3.82 13.95 -6.96
C PHE A 350 -2.68 14.75 -7.57
N ASP A 351 -1.58 14.08 -7.87
CA ASP A 351 -0.36 14.71 -8.36
C ASP A 351 -0.39 15.02 -9.87
N LYS A 352 0.76 15.49 -10.38
CA LYS A 352 0.98 15.84 -11.79
C LYS A 352 0.96 14.66 -12.76
N VAL A 353 1.12 13.43 -12.27
CA VAL A 353 1.07 12.21 -13.08
C VAL A 353 -0.37 11.90 -13.47
N PHE A 354 -1.34 12.23 -12.62
CA PHE A 354 -2.76 11.95 -12.86
C PHE A 354 -3.54 13.15 -13.42
N THR A 355 -3.10 14.37 -13.14
CA THR A 355 -3.90 15.56 -13.44
C THR A 355 -3.92 15.95 -14.92
N SER A 356 -5.13 16.24 -15.43
CA SER A 356 -5.35 16.94 -16.70
C SER A 356 -6.65 17.76 -16.66
N VAL A 357 -6.75 18.81 -17.48
CA VAL A 357 -8.01 19.59 -17.61
C VAL A 357 -9.16 18.72 -18.13
N LYS A 358 -8.87 17.73 -19.00
CA LYS A 358 -9.89 16.76 -19.44
C LYS A 358 -10.46 15.94 -18.29
N LEU A 359 -9.60 15.44 -17.40
CA LEU A 359 -10.03 14.70 -16.22
C LEU A 359 -10.90 15.59 -15.30
N MET A 360 -10.52 16.85 -15.09
CA MET A 360 -11.30 17.79 -14.28
C MET A 360 -12.72 18.01 -14.82
N SER A 361 -12.88 18.12 -16.15
CA SER A 361 -14.21 18.17 -16.81
C SER A 361 -15.03 16.92 -16.55
N ILE A 362 -14.43 15.73 -16.65
CA ILE A 362 -15.14 14.45 -16.42
C ILE A 362 -15.56 14.32 -14.95
N LEU A 363 -14.68 14.64 -14.01
CA LEU A 363 -14.98 14.61 -12.58
C LEU A 363 -16.09 15.59 -12.20
N ARG A 364 -16.08 16.78 -12.80
CA ARG A 364 -17.16 17.76 -12.61
C ARG A 364 -18.51 17.21 -13.06
N LYS A 365 -18.57 16.56 -14.22
CA LYS A 365 -19.79 15.91 -14.74
C LYS A 365 -20.28 14.76 -13.85
N LYS A 366 -19.37 14.13 -13.11
CA LYS A 366 -19.69 13.13 -12.07
C LYS A 366 -20.09 13.74 -10.72
N GLY A 367 -20.12 15.06 -10.58
CA GLY A 367 -20.42 15.75 -9.31
C GLY A 367 -19.26 15.71 -8.30
N VAL A 368 -18.04 15.42 -8.76
CA VAL A 368 -16.85 15.25 -7.90
C VAL A 368 -15.92 16.45 -8.04
N LYS A 369 -15.58 17.04 -6.89
CA LYS A 369 -14.57 18.10 -6.76
C LYS A 369 -13.18 17.48 -6.90
N ALA A 370 -12.27 18.22 -7.53
CA ALA A 370 -10.91 17.77 -7.74
C ALA A 370 -9.91 18.93 -7.79
N THR A 371 -8.72 18.68 -7.27
CA THR A 371 -7.58 19.62 -7.32
C THR A 371 -6.28 18.85 -7.46
N GLY A 372 -5.44 19.23 -8.42
CA GLY A 372 -4.16 18.57 -8.62
C GLY A 372 -3.13 19.47 -9.26
N THR A 373 -1.85 19.23 -8.97
CA THR A 373 -0.77 19.85 -9.75
C THR A 373 -0.85 19.33 -11.18
N VAL A 374 -0.65 20.16 -12.20
CA VAL A 374 -0.82 19.76 -13.61
C VAL A 374 0.45 20.04 -14.42
N ARG A 375 0.77 19.17 -15.37
CA ARG A 375 1.85 19.44 -16.34
C ARG A 375 1.38 20.41 -17.41
N GLU A 376 2.30 21.23 -17.93
CA GLU A 376 1.97 22.30 -18.89
C GLU A 376 1.18 21.81 -20.10
N TYR A 377 1.65 20.73 -20.74
CA TYR A 377 1.02 20.15 -21.92
C TYR A 377 -0.37 19.54 -21.64
N ARG A 378 -0.78 19.41 -20.37
CA ARG A 378 -2.10 18.89 -19.95
C ARG A 378 -3.09 19.97 -19.51
N THR A 379 -2.74 21.24 -19.72
CA THR A 379 -3.59 22.42 -19.42
C THR A 379 -4.55 22.78 -20.55
N GLU A 380 -4.58 22.02 -21.66
CA GLU A 380 -5.35 22.35 -22.88
C GLU A 380 -5.04 23.76 -23.43
N ARG A 381 -3.75 24.14 -23.40
CA ARG A 381 -3.23 25.43 -23.90
C ARG A 381 -3.86 26.65 -23.20
N CYS A 382 -4.02 26.54 -21.88
CA CYS A 382 -4.44 27.66 -21.05
C CYS A 382 -3.46 28.85 -21.21
N PRO A 383 -3.91 30.07 -21.55
CA PRO A 383 -3.04 31.21 -21.83
C PRO A 383 -2.54 31.86 -20.55
N LEU A 384 -1.60 31.20 -19.87
CA LEU A 384 -0.93 31.67 -18.65
C LEU A 384 0.37 32.41 -18.99
N LYS A 385 0.78 33.34 -18.13
CA LYS A 385 2.09 34.00 -18.20
C LYS A 385 3.22 32.99 -18.30
N ASP A 386 4.20 33.27 -19.17
CA ASP A 386 5.35 32.39 -19.39
C ASP A 386 6.08 32.03 -18.06
N PRO A 387 6.52 30.77 -17.88
CA PRO A 387 7.19 30.36 -16.64
C PRO A 387 8.45 31.18 -16.34
N LYS A 388 9.22 31.60 -17.35
CA LYS A 388 10.45 32.40 -17.19
C LYS A 388 10.10 33.82 -16.74
N GLU A 389 9.01 34.39 -17.25
CA GLU A 389 8.51 35.68 -16.78
C GLU A 389 8.04 35.62 -15.32
N LEU A 390 7.29 34.57 -14.95
CA LEU A 390 6.81 34.43 -13.58
C LEU A 390 7.94 34.18 -12.58
N LYS A 391 8.99 33.43 -12.96
CA LYS A 391 10.21 33.23 -12.14
C LYS A 391 10.94 34.54 -11.82
N LYS A 392 10.86 35.56 -12.70
CA LYS A 392 11.44 36.89 -12.47
C LYS A 392 10.61 37.72 -11.48
N MET A 393 9.35 37.37 -11.25
CA MET A 393 8.49 38.05 -10.28
C MET A 393 8.80 37.59 -8.85
N LYS A 394 8.33 38.36 -7.86
CA LYS A 394 8.49 38.01 -6.45
C LYS A 394 7.91 36.61 -6.15
N ARG A 395 8.57 35.87 -5.25
CA ARG A 395 8.03 34.62 -4.71
C ARG A 395 6.62 34.88 -4.13
N GLY A 396 5.67 34.04 -4.48
CA GLY A 396 4.25 34.21 -4.18
C GLY A 396 3.44 34.86 -5.29
N SER A 397 4.06 35.33 -6.37
CA SER A 397 3.33 35.75 -7.57
C SER A 397 2.63 34.56 -8.23
N PHE A 398 1.45 34.82 -8.80
CA PHE A 398 0.69 33.83 -9.55
C PHE A 398 -0.04 34.45 -10.74
N ASP A 399 -0.30 33.63 -11.75
CA ASP A 399 -1.22 33.91 -12.83
C ASP A 399 -2.25 32.77 -12.94
N TYR A 400 -3.44 33.05 -13.42
CA TYR A 400 -4.53 32.07 -13.46
C TYR A 400 -5.57 32.45 -14.50
N LYS A 401 -6.27 31.44 -15.02
CA LYS A 401 -7.42 31.58 -15.91
C LYS A 401 -8.47 30.53 -15.55
N VAL A 402 -9.73 30.85 -15.83
CA VAL A 402 -10.87 29.95 -15.68
C VAL A 402 -11.46 29.67 -17.05
N ASP A 403 -11.74 28.41 -17.32
CA ASP A 403 -12.59 28.00 -18.45
C ASP A 403 -14.05 28.30 -18.12
N GLU A 404 -14.66 29.21 -18.87
CA GLU A 404 -16.03 29.66 -18.62
C GLU A 404 -17.09 28.60 -18.84
N SER A 405 -16.82 27.65 -19.75
CA SER A 405 -17.84 26.64 -20.10
C SER A 405 -17.96 25.57 -19.03
N GLU A 406 -16.85 25.21 -18.40
CA GLU A 406 -16.77 24.05 -17.50
C GLU A 406 -16.37 24.45 -16.07
N GLU A 407 -16.21 25.74 -15.76
CA GLU A 407 -15.72 26.27 -14.46
C GLU A 407 -14.47 25.51 -13.97
N ILE A 408 -13.40 25.51 -14.77
CA ILE A 408 -12.13 24.88 -14.40
C ILE A 408 -11.06 25.96 -14.32
N ILE A 409 -10.42 26.09 -13.17
CA ILE A 409 -9.31 27.03 -12.96
C ILE A 409 -7.97 26.34 -13.17
N VAL A 410 -7.07 27.00 -13.90
CA VAL A 410 -5.64 26.68 -13.93
C VAL A 410 -4.88 27.88 -13.37
N CYS A 411 -4.05 27.62 -12.37
CA CYS A 411 -3.23 28.62 -11.69
C CYS A 411 -1.76 28.21 -11.73
N ARG A 412 -0.91 29.13 -12.18
CA ARG A 412 0.55 29.04 -12.11
C ARG A 412 1.04 29.87 -10.95
N TRP A 413 1.70 29.27 -9.98
CA TRP A 413 2.20 29.92 -8.77
C TRP A 413 3.71 29.76 -8.66
N HIS A 414 4.39 30.83 -8.29
CA HIS A 414 5.84 30.86 -8.07
C HIS A 414 6.15 30.72 -6.59
N ASP A 415 6.70 29.57 -6.19
CA ASP A 415 7.25 29.34 -4.85
C ASP A 415 8.79 29.27 -4.88
N SER A 416 9.41 28.18 -4.44
CA SER A 416 10.82 27.90 -4.76
C SER A 416 11.00 27.52 -6.23
N SER A 417 9.96 26.96 -6.83
CA SER A 417 9.84 26.66 -8.25
C SER A 417 8.45 27.08 -8.74
N VAL A 418 8.28 27.13 -10.07
CA VAL A 418 6.98 27.41 -10.67
C VAL A 418 6.18 26.12 -10.75
N VAL A 419 4.95 26.16 -10.23
CA VAL A 419 4.04 25.02 -10.21
C VAL A 419 2.71 25.43 -10.81
N ASN A 420 2.15 24.58 -11.68
CA ASN A 420 0.78 24.73 -12.16
C ASN A 420 -0.14 23.84 -11.33
N ILE A 421 -1.30 24.37 -10.93
CA ILE A 421 -2.35 23.66 -10.23
C ILE A 421 -3.66 23.86 -10.98
N CYS A 422 -4.41 22.78 -11.14
CA CYS A 422 -5.70 22.74 -11.80
C CYS A 422 -6.77 22.33 -10.79
N SER A 423 -7.94 22.98 -10.82
CA SER A 423 -9.08 22.59 -9.99
C SER A 423 -10.40 22.88 -10.69
N ASN A 424 -11.41 22.06 -10.41
CA ASN A 424 -12.80 22.36 -10.78
C ASN A 424 -13.62 22.93 -9.61
N ALA A 425 -13.05 23.05 -8.41
CA ALA A 425 -13.81 23.30 -7.17
C ALA A 425 -13.27 24.43 -6.30
N VAL A 426 -11.98 24.77 -6.39
CA VAL A 426 -11.38 25.79 -5.50
C VAL A 426 -10.58 26.80 -6.30
N GLY A 427 -10.83 28.06 -5.99
CA GLY A 427 -10.27 29.23 -6.65
C GLY A 427 -9.07 29.85 -5.97
N ILE A 428 -8.82 31.11 -6.33
CA ILE A 428 -7.70 31.91 -5.82
C ILE A 428 -8.03 32.48 -4.44
N GLU A 429 -9.25 32.99 -4.25
CA GLU A 429 -9.63 33.67 -3.03
C GLU A 429 -10.09 32.71 -1.92
N PRO A 430 -9.89 33.05 -0.63
CA PRO A 430 -9.10 34.19 -0.16
C PRO A 430 -7.59 33.93 -0.27
N VAL A 431 -6.83 34.89 -0.81
CA VAL A 431 -5.35 34.83 -0.80
C VAL A 431 -4.83 35.09 0.61
N ARG A 432 -3.99 34.19 1.14
CA ARG A 432 -3.41 34.33 2.48
C ARG A 432 -1.90 34.48 2.44
N LEU A 433 -1.34 35.17 3.43
CA LEU A 433 0.11 35.20 3.66
C LEU A 433 0.52 33.95 4.43
N THR A 434 1.52 33.24 3.94
CA THR A 434 2.10 32.07 4.60
C THR A 434 3.60 32.24 4.80
N SER A 435 4.10 31.76 5.93
CA SER A 435 5.51 31.83 6.30
C SER A 435 6.28 30.65 5.69
N ARG A 436 7.14 30.91 4.70
CA ARG A 436 7.98 29.90 4.05
C ARG A 436 9.44 30.06 4.44
N HIS A 437 10.14 28.95 4.63
CA HIS A 437 11.58 28.97 4.81
C HIS A 437 12.25 29.24 3.45
N SER A 438 13.17 30.20 3.43
CA SER A 438 14.01 30.48 2.27
C SER A 438 15.36 29.80 2.47
N GLY A 439 15.68 28.79 1.65
CA GLY A 439 16.97 28.09 1.72
C GLY A 439 18.16 29.02 1.44
N ALA A 440 17.95 30.08 0.65
CA ALA A 440 18.98 31.05 0.28
C ALA A 440 19.36 32.00 1.43
N THR A 441 18.45 32.28 2.36
CA THR A 441 18.67 33.28 3.41
C THR A 441 18.53 32.74 4.84
N LYS A 442 18.14 31.47 5.02
CA LYS A 442 17.77 30.87 6.33
C LYS A 442 16.74 31.70 7.13
N THR A 443 16.03 32.61 6.45
CA THR A 443 14.99 33.47 7.02
C THR A 443 13.61 33.03 6.55
N ARG A 444 12.59 33.35 7.34
CA ARG A 444 11.19 33.07 6.99
C ARG A 444 10.61 34.24 6.20
N THR A 445 10.19 34.00 4.96
CA THR A 445 9.54 35.02 4.12
C THR A 445 8.03 34.83 4.10
N GLN A 446 7.28 35.93 4.06
CA GLN A 446 5.83 35.92 3.87
C GLN A 446 5.52 35.86 2.38
N VAL A 447 4.75 34.86 1.99
CA VAL A 447 4.44 34.54 0.58
C VAL A 447 2.93 34.54 0.40
N HIS A 448 2.44 35.24 -0.63
CA HIS A 448 1.02 35.15 -1.01
C HIS A 448 0.73 33.75 -1.54
N GLN A 449 -0.25 33.09 -0.94
CA GLN A 449 -0.68 31.74 -1.26
C GLN A 449 -2.16 31.74 -1.63
N PRO A 450 -2.50 31.38 -2.88
CA PRO A 450 -3.88 31.18 -3.29
C PRO A 450 -4.55 30.03 -2.53
N SER A 451 -5.87 30.13 -2.35
CA SER A 451 -6.69 29.15 -1.61
C SER A 451 -6.53 27.73 -2.14
N LEU A 452 -6.60 27.54 -3.47
CA LEU A 452 -6.40 26.24 -4.12
C LEU A 452 -5.04 25.60 -3.82
N VAL A 453 -3.97 26.41 -3.70
CA VAL A 453 -2.63 25.90 -3.38
C VAL A 453 -2.57 25.43 -1.94
N LYS A 454 -3.14 26.23 -1.03
CA LYS A 454 -3.19 25.91 0.39
C LYS A 454 -3.92 24.58 0.61
N LEU A 455 -5.13 24.46 0.07
CA LEU A 455 -5.94 23.26 0.25
C LEU A 455 -5.26 22.03 -0.35
N TYR A 456 -4.66 22.14 -1.54
CA TYR A 456 -3.92 21.05 -2.16
C TYR A 456 -2.82 20.51 -1.23
N GLN A 457 -1.99 21.40 -0.67
CA GLN A 457 -0.88 21.00 0.19
C GLN A 457 -1.33 20.38 1.51
N GLU A 458 -2.48 20.81 2.05
CA GLU A 458 -3.03 20.23 3.29
C GLU A 458 -3.54 18.81 3.07
N LYS A 459 -4.16 18.55 1.91
CA LYS A 459 -4.97 17.35 1.67
C LYS A 459 -4.29 16.26 0.85
N VAL A 460 -3.35 16.59 -0.05
CA VAL A 460 -2.71 15.60 -0.96
C VAL A 460 -1.87 14.52 -0.24
N GLY A 461 -1.49 14.76 1.02
CA GLY A 461 -0.54 13.92 1.75
C GLY A 461 -1.06 12.56 2.23
N GLY A 462 -2.29 12.15 1.90
CA GLY A 462 -2.91 10.92 2.42
C GLY A 462 -2.08 9.66 2.13
N VAL A 463 -1.69 9.46 0.86
CA VAL A 463 -0.90 8.28 0.42
C VAL A 463 0.46 8.25 1.11
N GLY A 464 1.17 9.39 1.14
CA GLY A 464 2.47 9.48 1.81
C GLY A 464 2.40 9.19 3.32
N ARG A 465 1.31 9.57 4.00
CA ARG A 465 1.09 9.25 5.42
C ARG A 465 0.90 7.75 5.65
N MET A 466 0.10 7.10 4.79
CA MET A 466 -0.09 5.65 4.82
C MET A 466 1.24 4.92 4.63
N ASP A 467 2.01 5.29 3.60
CA ASP A 467 3.31 4.66 3.32
C ASP A 467 4.30 4.84 4.47
N GLN A 468 4.34 6.03 5.08
CA GLN A 468 5.17 6.29 6.27
C GLN A 468 4.78 5.41 7.45
N ASN A 469 3.49 5.17 7.68
CA ASN A 469 3.03 4.31 8.76
C ASN A 469 3.39 2.84 8.50
N ILE A 470 3.13 2.36 7.28
CA ILE A 470 3.44 0.99 6.86
C ILE A 470 4.94 0.73 6.96
N ALA A 471 5.78 1.66 6.50
CA ALA A 471 7.23 1.51 6.48
C ALA A 471 7.87 1.30 7.86
N LYS A 472 7.23 1.74 8.96
CA LYS A 472 7.78 1.61 10.32
C LYS A 472 7.80 0.16 10.82
N TYR A 473 6.75 -0.61 10.53
CA TYR A 473 6.53 -1.95 11.10
C TYR A 473 6.09 -2.97 10.05
N LYS A 474 6.61 -2.80 8.83
CA LYS A 474 6.29 -3.63 7.67
C LYS A 474 6.58 -5.10 7.93
N VAL A 475 5.68 -5.99 7.53
CA VAL A 475 5.88 -7.45 7.62
C VAL A 475 7.22 -7.87 6.98
N LYS A 476 8.00 -8.65 7.72
CA LYS A 476 9.38 -9.05 7.34
C LYS A 476 9.48 -10.50 6.88
N ILE A 477 8.69 -11.41 7.43
CA ILE A 477 8.64 -12.79 6.92
C ILE A 477 7.96 -12.80 5.56
N ARG A 478 8.59 -13.46 4.58
CA ARG A 478 8.09 -13.54 3.20
C ARG A 478 8.38 -14.93 2.63
N GLY A 479 7.54 -15.33 1.69
CA GLY A 479 7.73 -16.57 0.93
C GLY A 479 8.54 -16.31 -0.33
N MET A 480 8.90 -17.38 -1.03
CA MET A 480 9.56 -17.25 -2.34
C MET A 480 8.57 -17.00 -3.48
N LYS A 481 7.29 -17.37 -3.28
CA LYS A 481 6.24 -17.07 -4.25
C LYS A 481 6.05 -15.56 -4.36
N TRP A 482 5.93 -15.04 -5.58
CA TRP A 482 5.88 -13.60 -5.85
C TRP A 482 4.72 -12.90 -5.10
N TYR A 483 3.58 -13.58 -4.98
CA TYR A 483 2.38 -13.07 -4.30
C TYR A 483 2.49 -13.06 -2.77
N SER A 484 3.54 -13.63 -2.18
CA SER A 484 3.77 -13.57 -0.73
C SER A 484 4.06 -12.14 -0.24
N SER A 485 4.66 -11.29 -1.08
CA SER A 485 4.84 -9.86 -0.75
C SER A 485 3.50 -9.12 -0.70
N PHE A 486 2.51 -9.59 -1.46
CA PHE A 486 1.19 -8.98 -1.53
C PHE A 486 0.39 -9.18 -0.24
N ILE A 487 0.39 -10.39 0.33
CA ILE A 487 -0.27 -10.62 1.62
C ILE A 487 0.35 -9.78 2.74
N GLY A 488 1.68 -9.61 2.74
CA GLY A 488 2.35 -8.70 3.67
C GLY A 488 1.84 -7.25 3.55
N TYR A 489 1.77 -6.72 2.32
CA TYR A 489 1.23 -5.39 2.06
C TYR A 489 -0.23 -5.24 2.52
N VAL A 490 -1.08 -6.24 2.24
CA VAL A 490 -2.49 -6.24 2.65
C VAL A 490 -2.63 -6.25 4.17
N ILE A 491 -1.85 -7.06 4.89
CA ILE A 491 -1.82 -7.08 6.36
C ILE A 491 -1.39 -5.71 6.91
N ASP A 492 -0.32 -5.14 6.33
CA ASP A 492 0.19 -3.84 6.75
C ASP A 492 -0.83 -2.71 6.55
N ALA A 493 -1.53 -2.71 5.42
CA ALA A 493 -2.58 -1.76 5.09
C ALA A 493 -3.80 -1.92 6.01
N ALA A 494 -4.24 -3.16 6.27
CA ALA A 494 -5.34 -3.45 7.18
C ALA A 494 -5.02 -3.00 8.61
N LEU A 495 -3.80 -3.21 9.10
CA LEU A 495 -3.35 -2.72 10.41
C LEU A 495 -3.30 -1.19 10.48
N ASN A 496 -2.84 -0.52 9.42
CA ASN A 496 -2.89 0.94 9.34
C ASN A 496 -4.35 1.42 9.40
N ASN A 497 -5.26 0.81 8.64
CA ASN A 497 -6.67 1.18 8.63
C ASN A 497 -7.33 0.95 9.99
N ALA A 498 -7.12 -0.21 10.60
CA ALA A 498 -7.64 -0.53 11.93
C ALA A 498 -7.12 0.44 13.00
N TRP A 499 -5.85 0.82 12.93
CA TRP A 499 -5.28 1.82 13.84
C TRP A 499 -5.87 3.23 13.61
N GLN A 500 -6.15 3.62 12.36
CA GLN A 500 -6.83 4.89 12.08
C GLN A 500 -8.25 4.89 12.64
N LEU A 501 -9.00 3.79 12.48
CA LEU A 501 -10.32 3.63 13.09
C LEU A 501 -10.26 3.68 14.62
N HIS A 502 -9.27 3.01 15.23
CA HIS A 502 -9.05 3.09 16.68
C HIS A 502 -8.86 4.53 17.14
N ARG A 503 -8.09 5.34 16.41
CA ARG A 503 -7.89 6.77 16.76
C ARG A 503 -9.13 7.62 16.58
N ILE A 504 -10.04 7.22 15.69
CA ILE A 504 -11.32 7.90 15.48
C ILE A 504 -12.31 7.51 16.58
N CYS A 505 -12.35 6.23 16.94
CA CYS A 505 -13.34 5.68 17.86
C CYS A 505 -12.96 5.85 19.33
N CYS A 506 -11.67 5.73 19.66
CA CYS A 506 -11.16 5.72 21.03
C CYS A 506 -10.25 6.94 21.27
N GLN A 507 -10.84 8.13 21.39
CA GLN A 507 -10.07 9.38 21.57
C GLN A 507 -9.35 9.45 22.93
N ASP A 508 -9.95 8.90 23.98
CA ASP A 508 -9.41 8.97 25.35
C ASP A 508 -8.37 7.88 25.67
N ALA A 509 -8.28 6.84 24.83
CA ALA A 509 -7.40 5.69 25.03
C ALA A 509 -6.50 5.41 23.81
N GLN A 510 -6.02 6.46 23.13
CA GLN A 510 -5.20 6.29 21.92
C GLN A 510 -3.87 5.60 22.24
N VAL A 511 -3.63 4.48 21.54
CA VAL A 511 -2.34 3.80 21.52
C VAL A 511 -1.54 4.18 20.28
N ASP A 512 -0.22 4.18 20.39
CA ASP A 512 0.64 4.31 19.22
C ASP A 512 0.52 3.08 18.29
N LEU A 513 1.02 3.21 17.06
CA LEU A 513 0.91 2.16 16.04
C LEU A 513 1.64 0.86 16.46
N LEU A 514 2.74 0.95 17.23
CA LEU A 514 3.48 -0.24 17.66
C LEU A 514 2.68 -1.00 18.72
N ALA A 515 2.18 -0.30 19.73
CA ALA A 515 1.35 -0.86 20.78
C ALA A 515 0.09 -1.52 20.20
N PHE A 516 -0.57 -0.87 19.23
CA PHE A 516 -1.70 -1.45 18.50
C PHE A 516 -1.34 -2.79 17.83
N ARG A 517 -0.24 -2.82 17.05
CA ARG A 517 0.20 -4.02 16.33
C ARG A 517 0.65 -5.14 17.26
N ARG A 518 1.32 -4.79 18.36
CA ARG A 518 1.71 -5.75 19.40
C ARG A 518 0.49 -6.41 20.03
N TYR A 519 -0.53 -5.63 20.36
CA TYR A 519 -1.78 -6.17 20.90
C TYR A 519 -2.42 -7.19 19.95
N VAL A 520 -2.60 -6.82 18.68
CA VAL A 520 -3.20 -7.73 17.66
C VAL A 520 -2.37 -9.01 17.52
N ALA A 521 -1.05 -8.90 17.40
CA ALA A 521 -0.16 -10.06 17.27
C ALA A 521 -0.23 -10.99 18.49
N CYS A 522 -0.18 -10.43 19.71
CA CYS A 522 -0.25 -11.24 20.93
C CYS A 522 -1.59 -11.97 21.03
N VAL A 523 -2.71 -11.29 20.80
CA VAL A 523 -4.03 -11.93 20.87
C VAL A 523 -4.16 -13.07 19.86
N TYR A 524 -3.68 -12.87 18.63
CA TYR A 524 -3.70 -13.90 17.60
C TYR A 524 -2.85 -15.12 18.00
N LEU A 525 -1.66 -14.91 18.53
CA LEU A 525 -0.75 -16.00 18.91
C LEU A 525 -1.18 -16.73 20.18
N GLU A 526 -1.74 -16.02 21.16
CA GLU A 526 -2.13 -16.61 22.44
C GLU A 526 -3.48 -17.34 22.35
N SER A 527 -4.47 -16.72 21.72
CA SER A 527 -5.85 -17.24 21.71
C SER A 527 -6.03 -18.42 20.76
N ASN A 528 -5.13 -18.55 19.77
CA ASN A 528 -5.20 -19.58 18.74
C ASN A 528 -4.12 -20.66 18.89
N ALA A 529 -3.32 -20.62 19.95
CA ALA A 529 -2.26 -21.60 20.20
C ALA A 529 -2.82 -23.04 20.22
N ASP A 530 -2.15 -23.96 19.51
CA ASP A 530 -2.53 -25.38 19.55
C ASP A 530 -2.14 -25.99 20.91
N THR A 531 -3.14 -26.18 21.77
CA THR A 531 -2.96 -26.74 23.12
C THR A 531 -2.95 -28.28 23.13
N THR A 532 -3.25 -28.94 22.01
CA THR A 532 -3.44 -30.39 21.96
C THR A 532 -2.16 -31.17 21.66
N SER A 533 -1.15 -30.54 21.06
CA SER A 533 0.08 -31.20 20.60
C SER A 533 1.31 -31.03 21.52
N GLN A 534 1.18 -30.39 22.69
CA GLN A 534 2.30 -30.14 23.60
C GLN A 534 2.69 -31.37 24.44
N GLY A 535 3.61 -32.18 23.93
CA GLY A 535 4.46 -33.06 24.74
C GLY A 535 5.32 -32.27 25.75
N ARG A 536 5.58 -32.89 26.91
CA ARG A 536 6.39 -32.44 28.08
C ARG A 536 6.68 -30.93 28.15
N ARG A 537 5.80 -30.22 28.88
CA ARG A 537 5.88 -28.79 29.24
C ARG A 537 7.31 -28.31 29.55
N SER A 538 7.85 -27.44 28.72
CA SER A 538 8.78 -26.41 29.20
C SER A 538 7.99 -25.38 30.01
N ARG A 539 8.62 -24.84 31.04
CA ARG A 539 8.02 -23.98 32.06
C ARG A 539 7.58 -22.66 31.42
N ARG A 540 6.29 -22.52 31.05
CA ARG A 540 5.70 -21.23 30.63
C ARG A 540 6.12 -20.14 31.63
N LEU A 541 6.82 -19.12 31.13
CA LEU A 541 7.00 -17.85 31.83
C LEU A 541 5.63 -17.22 32.06
N GLU A 542 5.45 -16.62 33.22
CA GLU A 542 4.16 -16.15 33.73
C GLU A 542 3.78 -14.85 33.01
N THR A 543 2.66 -14.88 32.27
CA THR A 543 2.13 -13.77 31.47
C THR A 543 1.61 -12.61 32.35
N GLU A 544 1.66 -11.37 31.85
CA GLU A 544 1.15 -10.19 32.57
C GLU A 544 -0.35 -10.29 32.91
N SER A 545 -1.13 -11.03 32.13
CA SER A 545 -2.56 -11.33 32.38
C SER A 545 -2.82 -12.13 33.65
N ARG A 546 -1.78 -12.71 34.27
CA ARG A 546 -1.86 -13.30 35.61
C ARG A 546 -2.14 -12.24 36.68
N PHE A 547 -1.66 -11.01 36.50
CA PHE A 547 -1.63 -9.98 37.53
C PHE A 547 -2.76 -8.95 37.42
N ASP A 548 -3.64 -9.06 36.43
CA ASP A 548 -4.70 -8.08 36.20
C ASP A 548 -5.90 -8.22 37.16
N MET A 549 -5.96 -9.30 37.95
CA MET A 549 -7.05 -9.61 38.90
C MET A 549 -8.46 -9.62 38.28
N VAL A 550 -8.60 -9.61 36.95
CA VAL A 550 -9.88 -9.58 36.25
C VAL A 550 -10.21 -10.97 35.68
N GLY A 551 -11.38 -11.51 35.98
CA GLY A 551 -11.87 -12.76 35.38
C GLY A 551 -11.12 -14.03 35.82
N HIS A 552 -10.44 -14.00 36.97
CA HIS A 552 -9.84 -15.21 37.57
C HIS A 552 -10.85 -15.89 38.49
N TRP A 553 -11.29 -17.09 38.13
CA TRP A 553 -12.21 -17.90 38.94
C TRP A 553 -11.57 -19.23 39.33
N ILE A 554 -11.82 -19.68 40.55
CA ILE A 554 -11.41 -21.03 41.00
C ILE A 554 -12.45 -22.02 40.50
N ILE A 555 -12.03 -22.95 39.66
CA ILE A 555 -12.87 -24.05 39.18
C ILE A 555 -12.30 -25.39 39.63
N HIS A 556 -13.18 -26.36 39.87
CA HIS A 556 -12.78 -27.74 40.11
C HIS A 556 -12.36 -28.42 38.81
N GLN A 557 -11.41 -29.34 38.93
CA GLN A 557 -10.91 -30.18 37.84
C GLN A 557 -10.80 -31.63 38.30
N ASP A 558 -11.20 -32.56 37.42
CA ASP A 558 -11.25 -34.00 37.74
C ASP A 558 -9.85 -34.60 37.96
N LYS A 559 -8.84 -34.07 37.26
CA LYS A 559 -7.45 -34.53 37.36
C LYS A 559 -6.67 -33.70 38.38
N ARG A 560 -6.04 -34.36 39.35
CA ARG A 560 -5.13 -33.69 40.30
C ARG A 560 -3.91 -33.13 39.57
N THR A 561 -3.66 -31.83 39.73
CA THR A 561 -2.46 -31.16 39.22
C THR A 561 -1.63 -30.62 40.39
N ARG A 562 -0.44 -30.06 40.15
CA ARG A 562 0.35 -29.39 41.19
C ARG A 562 -0.01 -27.91 41.25
N CYS A 563 -0.13 -27.40 42.48
CA CYS A 563 -0.31 -25.97 42.72
C CYS A 563 0.88 -25.19 42.15
N ALA A 564 0.59 -24.14 41.40
CA ALA A 564 1.62 -23.30 40.79
C ALA A 564 2.43 -22.50 41.82
N LEU A 565 1.87 -22.24 43.01
CA LEU A 565 2.54 -21.53 44.11
C LEU A 565 3.29 -22.48 45.06
N CYS A 566 2.60 -23.44 45.68
CA CYS A 566 3.20 -24.31 46.72
C CYS A 566 3.61 -25.71 46.24
N HIS A 567 3.43 -26.01 44.95
CA HIS A 567 3.81 -27.28 44.29
C HIS A 567 3.20 -28.58 44.84
N SER A 568 2.28 -28.48 45.81
CA SER A 568 1.49 -29.58 46.37
C SER A 568 0.31 -29.94 45.47
N GLN A 569 -0.24 -31.15 45.59
CA GLN A 569 -1.36 -31.60 44.76
C GLN A 569 -2.64 -30.79 45.03
N THR A 570 -3.37 -30.44 43.97
CA THR A 570 -4.64 -29.71 44.01
C THR A 570 -5.64 -30.24 42.99
N ASN A 571 -6.92 -30.16 43.32
CA ASN A 571 -8.08 -30.44 42.46
C ASN A 571 -8.79 -29.15 41.99
N THR A 572 -8.17 -27.99 42.21
CA THR A 572 -8.68 -26.69 41.78
C THR A 572 -7.70 -26.00 40.84
N ARG A 573 -8.20 -25.27 39.86
CA ARG A 573 -7.41 -24.46 38.92
C ARG A 573 -8.04 -23.08 38.72
N CYS A 574 -7.22 -22.10 38.33
CA CYS A 574 -7.72 -20.83 37.82
C CYS A 574 -8.25 -21.03 36.40
N GLU A 575 -9.49 -20.60 36.13
CA GLU A 575 -10.13 -20.69 34.81
C GLU A 575 -9.39 -19.88 33.74
N LYS A 576 -8.96 -18.65 34.08
CA LYS A 576 -8.25 -17.78 33.14
C LYS A 576 -6.81 -18.22 32.89
N CYS A 577 -6.06 -18.55 33.95
CA CYS A 577 -4.65 -18.97 33.82
C CYS A 577 -4.48 -20.44 33.42
N GLN A 578 -5.52 -21.27 33.54
CA GLN A 578 -5.47 -22.74 33.32
C GLN A 578 -4.35 -23.45 34.12
N LYS A 579 -4.04 -22.93 35.32
CA LYS A 579 -3.03 -23.48 36.23
C LYS A 579 -3.69 -24.00 37.51
N GLY A 580 -3.22 -25.15 37.99
CA GLY A 580 -3.62 -25.68 39.29
C GLY A 580 -3.22 -24.71 40.39
N VAL A 581 -4.17 -24.25 41.20
CA VAL A 581 -3.94 -23.33 42.32
C VAL A 581 -4.91 -23.68 43.43
N HIS A 582 -4.42 -23.89 44.66
CA HIS A 582 -5.31 -24.06 45.82
C HIS A 582 -6.10 -22.77 46.07
N ALA A 583 -7.31 -22.90 46.62
CA ALA A 583 -8.08 -21.73 47.04
C ALA A 583 -7.29 -20.79 47.98
N LYS A 584 -6.51 -21.35 48.91
CA LYS A 584 -5.64 -20.58 49.81
C LYS A 584 -4.45 -19.89 49.11
N CYS A 585 -3.96 -20.46 48.00
CA CYS A 585 -2.83 -19.93 47.24
C CYS A 585 -3.28 -18.99 46.13
N PHE A 586 -4.59 -18.83 45.92
CA PHE A 586 -5.14 -18.15 44.76
C PHE A 586 -4.78 -16.67 44.73
N ARG A 587 -4.96 -15.96 45.85
CA ARG A 587 -4.67 -14.52 45.92
C ARG A 587 -3.19 -14.24 45.72
N GLU A 588 -2.32 -14.92 46.46
CA GLU A 588 -0.86 -14.79 46.36
C GLU A 588 -0.33 -15.15 44.97
N TYR A 589 -0.97 -16.10 44.29
CA TYR A 589 -0.61 -16.43 42.92
C TYR A 589 -1.00 -15.33 41.92
N HIS A 590 -1.99 -14.47 42.15
CA HIS A 590 -2.40 -13.45 41.14
C HIS A 590 -1.95 -12.03 41.47
N ILE A 591 -1.17 -11.84 42.53
CA ILE A 591 -0.56 -10.55 42.91
C ILE A 591 0.96 -10.61 42.71
N ARG A 592 1.59 -9.44 42.54
CA ARG A 592 3.05 -9.32 42.41
C ARG A 592 3.76 -9.45 43.75
#